data_AF-A0A7C1N9X5-F1
#
_entry.id   AF-A0A7C1N9X5-F1
#
_cell.length_a   1.000
_cell.length_b   1.000
_cell.length_c   1.000
_cell.angle_alpha   90.00
_cell.angle_beta   90.00
_cell.angle_gamma   90.00
#
_symmetry.space_group_name_H-M   'P 1'
#
loop_
_entity.id
_entity.type
_entity.pdbx_description
1 polymer ?
#
loop_
_entity_poly.entity_id
_entity_poly.type
_entity_poly.pdbx_seq_one_letter_code
_entity_poly.pdbx_strand_id
1 'polypeptide(L)' 'SRRPPLPKLRRAIALKLVNEYGLSLAETARRLGISTSGVAQILRRSEGA' A
#
# COMPACT_ATOMS: atom_id res chain seq x y z
N SER A 1 -11.21 7.90 4.33
CA SER A 1 -10.91 9.32 4.66
C SER A 1 -9.74 9.81 3.80
N ARG A 2 -9.94 10.82 2.96
CA ARG A 2 -8.96 11.38 1.99
C ARG A 2 -8.10 12.50 2.60
N ARG A 3 -7.92 12.54 3.93
CA ARG A 3 -7.18 13.63 4.60
C ARG A 3 -5.70 13.62 4.15
N PRO A 4 -5.15 14.76 3.67
CA PRO A 4 -3.89 14.83 2.92
C PRO A 4 -2.63 14.11 3.46
N PRO A 5 -2.38 13.99 4.79
CA PRO A 5 -1.17 13.29 5.24
C PRO A 5 -1.29 11.76 5.19
N LEU A 6 -2.52 11.22 5.26
CA LEU A 6 -2.74 9.78 5.43
C LEU A 6 -2.52 8.94 4.16
N PRO A 7 -2.82 9.41 2.94
CA PRO A 7 -2.55 8.67 1.70
C PRO A 7 -1.07 8.43 1.44
N LYS A 8 -0.20 9.43 1.68
CA LYS A 8 1.24 9.31 1.46
C LYS A 8 1.88 8.28 2.39
N LEU A 9 1.54 8.34 3.68
CA LEU A 9 2.03 7.38 4.67
C LEU A 9 1.58 5.95 4.34
N ARG A 10 0.29 5.76 3.98
CA ARG A 10 -0.23 4.44 3.60
C ARG A 10 0.49 3.88 2.37
N ARG A 11 0.83 4.72 1.39
CA ARG A 11 1.63 4.32 0.23
C ARG A 11 3.04 3.89 0.62
N ALA A 12 3.74 4.69 1.44
CA ALA A 12 5.09 4.37 1.88
C ALA A 12 5.15 3.03 2.64
N ILE A 13 4.20 2.80 3.56
CA ILE A 13 4.15 1.54 4.31
C ILE A 13 3.84 0.36 3.38
N ALA A 14 2.87 0.50 2.45
CA ALA A 14 2.55 -0.56 1.51
C ALA A 14 3.74 -0.95 0.62
N LEU A 15 4.48 0.04 0.11
CA LEU A 15 5.67 -0.21 -0.71
C LEU A 15 6.76 -0.94 0.08
N LYS A 16 7.01 -0.52 1.32
CA LYS A 16 8.00 -1.17 2.19
C LYS A 16 7.62 -2.62 2.50
N LEU A 17 6.35 -2.87 2.84
CA LEU A 17 5.85 -4.23 3.13
C LEU A 17 6.02 -5.18 1.94
N VAL A 18 5.70 -4.71 0.73
CA VAL A 18 5.77 -5.57 -0.46
C VAL A 18 7.19 -5.68 -1.00
N ASN A 19 7.89 -4.56 -1.20
CA ASN A 19 9.17 -4.55 -1.91
C ASN A 19 10.37 -4.88 -1.01
N GLU A 20 10.36 -4.46 0.26
CA GLU A 20 11.49 -4.70 1.17
C GLU A 20 11.28 -5.97 1.99
N TYR A 21 10.05 -6.20 2.49
CA TYR A 21 9.75 -7.36 3.35
C TYR A 21 9.15 -8.55 2.61
N GLY A 22 8.88 -8.45 1.30
CA GLY A 22 8.39 -9.56 0.48
C GLY A 22 6.98 -10.06 0.84
N LEU A 23 6.18 -9.24 1.52
CA LEU A 23 4.84 -9.65 1.94
C LEU A 23 3.88 -9.71 0.76
N SER A 24 2.97 -10.68 0.81
CA SER A 24 1.90 -10.77 -0.18
C SER A 24 0.96 -9.56 -0.09
N LEU A 25 0.24 -9.28 -1.18
CA LEU A 25 -0.77 -8.21 -1.20
C LEU A 25 -1.88 -8.46 -0.16
N ALA A 26 -2.23 -9.72 0.07
CA ALA A 26 -3.22 -10.15 1.06
C ALA A 26 -2.80 -9.80 2.49
N GLU A 27 -1.57 -10.16 2.86
CA GLU A 27 -1.05 -9.90 4.19
C GLU A 27 -0.80 -8.40 4.41
N THR A 28 -0.30 -7.71 3.39
CA THR A 28 -0.14 -6.24 3.41
C THR A 28 -1.48 -5.54 3.61
N ALA A 29 -2.53 -5.97 2.90
CA ALA A 29 -3.88 -5.41 3.01
C ALA A 29 -4.46 -5.62 4.42
N ARG A 30 -4.28 -6.81 4.98
CA ARG A 30 -4.72 -7.16 6.34
C ARG A 30 -4.07 -6.28 7.41
N ARG A 31 -2.75 -6.05 7.31
CA ARG A 31 -2.01 -5.15 8.22
C ARG A 31 -2.42 -3.70 8.10
N LEU A 32 -2.75 -3.25 6.89
CA LEU A 32 -3.11 -1.86 6.62
C LEU A 32 -4.61 -1.55 6.80
N GLY A 33 -5.44 -2.57 7.06
CA GLY A 33 -6.89 -2.42 7.18
C GLY A 33 -7.56 -1.95 5.89
N ILE A 34 -7.06 -2.39 4.73
CA ILE A 34 -7.62 -2.07 3.40
C ILE A 34 -7.84 -3.35 2.58
N SER A 35 -8.43 -3.22 1.39
CA SER A 35 -8.56 -4.34 0.46
C SER A 35 -7.25 -4.65 -0.27
N THR A 36 -7.12 -5.90 -0.72
CA THR A 36 -6.02 -6.35 -1.60
C THR A 36 -5.95 -5.54 -2.89
N SER A 37 -7.10 -5.23 -3.50
CA SER A 37 -7.21 -4.34 -4.66
C SER A 37 -6.72 -2.92 -4.36
N GLY A 38 -6.90 -2.43 -3.14
CA GLY A 38 -6.37 -1.15 -2.69
C GLY A 38 -4.84 -1.13 -2.65
N VAL A 39 -4.21 -2.20 -2.15
CA VAL A 39 -2.76 -2.35 -2.18
C VAL A 39 -2.25 -2.41 -3.63
N ALA A 40 -2.87 -3.23 -4.49
CA ALA A 40 -2.50 -3.33 -5.90
C ALA A 40 -2.58 -1.98 -6.63
N GLN A 41 -3.61 -1.16 -6.33
CA GLN A 41 -3.73 0.18 -6.90
C GLN A 41 -2.64 1.13 -6.39
N ILE A 42 -2.23 1.02 -5.12
CA ILE A 42 -1.13 1.81 -4.56
C ILE A 42 0.18 1.50 -5.28
N LEU A 43 0.48 0.22 -5.49
CA LEU A 43 1.70 -0.22 -6.20
C LEU A 43 1.71 0.27 -7.65
N ARG A 44 0.61 0.06 -8.38
CA ARG A 44 0.46 0.52 -9.77
C ARG A 44 0.67 2.03 -9.94
N ARG A 45 0.16 2.83 -8.99
CA ARG A 45 0.36 4.28 -8.99
C ARG A 45 1.77 4.70 -8.57
N SER A 46 2.58 3.76 -8.09
CA SER A 46 3.96 4.01 -7.70
C SER A 46 4.98 3.65 -8.75
N GLU A 47 4.65 2.76 -9.68
CA GLU A 47 5.54 2.39 -10.78
C GLU A 47 5.53 3.42 -11.92
N GLY A 48 4.48 4.24 -12.02
CA GLY A 48 4.32 5.27 -13.06
C GLY A 48 4.56 6.71 -12.60
N ALA A 49 5.25 6.93 -11.48
CA ALA A 49 5.50 8.25 -10.89
C ALA A 49 6.99 8.49 -10.68
#